data_AF-A0A7J3CIW6-F1
#
_entry.id   AF-A0A7J3CIW6-F1
#
_cell.length_a   1.000
_cell.length_b   1.000
_cell.length_c   1.000
_cell.angle_alpha   90.00
_cell.angle_beta   90.00
_cell.angle_gamma   90.00
#
_symmetry.space_group_name_H-M   'P 1'
#
loop_
_entity.id
_entity.type
_entity.pdbx_description
1 polymer ?
#
loop_
_entity_poly.entity_id
_entity_poly.type
_entity_poly.pdbx_seq_one_letter_code
_entity_poly.pdbx_strand_id
1 'polypeptide(L)'
;MIKNVIVGIDPGTTTAIAILDIEGKLLYLHSKRDWKREEIIKAILSFGRPIIIATDVNPPPKSVEKLASSFGCKIFYPEISFSVLEKQELVKAFVYKAKNEHEIDALAACVKAWKRYRSFFTRVSYLLSKKDASELFEEVIKKLLKEGKENVESIVEKMTRKREEPEERVEKPKEKGEKVLEEKEKKLEQAKKELEILTRVLSKRKAELLTYKRIKLSLEELEKCRKELEELKRANNILKRFERIRMKKFEPLVELESINSLELEKLDKLLGLENRVVYCNSLSNANVLNNFGIRALVTECEEEINVANLEFPVIKIEKEFIQDVDGVKCVKEDKLESLLAEVRKSGLIKWLENYRKRKENY
;
A
#
# COMPACT_ATOMS: atom_id res chain seq x y z
N MET A 1 -19.55 30.40 -10.12
CA MET A 1 -18.14 30.52 -10.58
C MET A 1 -17.78 29.24 -11.32
N ILE A 2 -17.23 29.33 -12.53
CA ILE A 2 -16.75 28.16 -13.28
C ILE A 2 -15.48 27.67 -12.58
N LYS A 3 -15.42 26.38 -12.21
CA LYS A 3 -14.23 25.80 -11.56
C LYS A 3 -13.13 25.57 -12.60
N ASN A 4 -11.87 25.84 -12.24
CA ASN A 4 -10.73 25.53 -13.10
C ASN A 4 -10.21 24.13 -12.80
N VAL A 5 -9.87 23.38 -13.85
CA VAL A 5 -9.48 21.97 -13.73
C VAL A 5 -8.22 21.63 -14.53
N ILE A 6 -7.54 20.57 -14.09
CA ILE A 6 -6.43 19.93 -14.77
C ILE A 6 -6.98 18.61 -15.32
N VAL A 7 -6.73 18.34 -16.59
CA VAL A 7 -7.30 17.17 -17.27
C VAL A 7 -6.16 16.29 -17.78
N GLY A 8 -6.13 15.03 -17.41
CA GLY A 8 -5.27 14.03 -18.04
C GLY A 8 -6.05 13.25 -19.11
N ILE A 9 -5.43 13.01 -20.25
CA ILE A 9 -6.00 12.30 -21.39
C ILE A 9 -5.05 11.18 -21.81
N ASP A 10 -5.58 9.96 -21.85
CA ASP A 10 -4.97 8.84 -22.58
C ASP A 10 -5.79 8.61 -23.86
N PRO A 11 -5.29 9.00 -25.04
CA PRO A 11 -6.02 8.88 -26.30
C PRO A 11 -5.82 7.52 -26.96
N GLY A 12 -6.89 6.99 -27.57
CA GLY A 12 -6.84 5.74 -28.32
C GLY A 12 -8.22 5.25 -28.71
N THR A 13 -8.33 3.99 -29.13
CA THR A 13 -9.63 3.33 -29.33
C THR A 13 -10.47 3.36 -28.05
N THR A 14 -9.81 3.15 -26.91
CA THR A 14 -10.35 3.47 -25.59
C THR A 14 -9.71 4.78 -25.15
N THR A 15 -10.50 5.84 -25.00
CA THR A 15 -10.00 7.11 -24.47
C THR A 15 -10.34 7.20 -22.99
N ALA A 16 -9.37 7.56 -22.16
CA ALA A 16 -9.58 7.82 -20.74
C ALA A 16 -9.34 9.29 -20.39
N ILE A 17 -10.14 9.77 -19.43
CA ILE A 17 -10.06 11.12 -18.91
C ILE A 17 -9.96 11.06 -17.39
N ALA A 18 -9.00 11.79 -16.83
CA ALA A 18 -8.91 12.11 -15.42
C ALA A 18 -9.07 13.63 -15.23
N ILE A 19 -9.84 14.08 -14.25
CA ILE A 19 -10.05 15.51 -13.96
C ILE A 19 -9.76 15.78 -12.49
N LEU A 20 -8.78 16.65 -12.23
CA LEU A 20 -8.44 17.18 -10.91
C LEU A 20 -8.83 18.65 -10.83
N ASP A 21 -9.25 19.12 -9.65
CA ASP A 21 -9.23 20.56 -9.37
C ASP A 21 -7.81 21.06 -9.06
N ILE A 22 -7.67 22.37 -8.90
CA ILE A 22 -6.38 23.01 -8.58
C ILE A 22 -5.82 22.59 -7.21
N GLU A 23 -6.66 22.10 -6.30
CA GLU A 23 -6.29 21.60 -4.97
C GLU A 23 -5.84 20.13 -5.00
N GLY A 24 -6.04 19.44 -6.13
CA GLY A 24 -5.62 18.06 -6.34
C GLY A 24 -6.69 17.03 -5.98
N LYS A 25 -7.96 17.42 -5.84
CA LYS A 25 -9.07 16.50 -5.64
C LYS A 25 -9.51 15.92 -6.97
N LEU A 26 -9.61 14.59 -7.04
CA LEU A 26 -10.18 13.88 -8.18
C LEU A 26 -11.68 14.11 -8.29
N LEU A 27 -12.07 14.83 -9.34
CA LEU A 27 -13.46 15.15 -9.69
C LEU A 27 -14.08 14.07 -10.58
N TYR A 28 -13.30 13.54 -11.52
CA TYR A 28 -13.78 12.58 -12.50
C TYR A 28 -12.66 11.65 -12.99
N LEU A 29 -12.99 10.39 -13.22
CA LEU A 29 -12.12 9.40 -13.84
C LEU A 29 -12.99 8.40 -14.61
N HIS A 30 -12.78 8.31 -15.91
CA HIS A 30 -13.56 7.40 -16.76
C HIS A 30 -12.86 7.11 -18.09
N SER A 31 -12.93 5.86 -18.54
CA SER A 31 -12.61 5.45 -19.90
C SER A 31 -13.84 5.06 -20.71
N LYS A 32 -13.88 5.44 -21.99
CA LYS A 32 -14.93 5.05 -22.95
C LYS A 32 -14.30 4.69 -24.29
N ARG A 33 -14.79 3.61 -24.90
CA ARG A 33 -14.42 3.20 -26.26
C ARG A 33 -15.12 4.08 -27.29
N ASP A 34 -14.40 4.44 -28.36
CA ASP A 34 -14.90 5.26 -29.47
C ASP A 34 -15.49 6.61 -29.00
N TRP A 35 -14.84 7.23 -28.00
CA TRP A 35 -15.30 8.46 -27.39
C TRP A 35 -15.08 9.67 -28.31
N LYS A 36 -16.18 10.28 -28.75
CA LYS A 36 -16.13 11.44 -29.66
C LYS A 36 -15.59 12.68 -28.97
N ARG A 37 -14.83 13.50 -29.71
CA ARG A 37 -14.20 14.73 -29.19
C ARG A 37 -15.22 15.70 -28.59
N GLU A 38 -16.38 15.86 -29.20
CA GLU A 38 -17.42 16.76 -28.72
C GLU A 38 -18.00 16.28 -27.38
N GLU A 39 -18.12 14.96 -27.19
CA GLU A 39 -18.56 14.35 -25.93
C GLU A 39 -17.49 14.53 -24.84
N ILE A 40 -16.21 14.35 -25.20
CA ILE A 40 -15.07 14.61 -24.31
C ILE A 40 -15.09 16.07 -23.84
N ILE A 41 -15.28 17.02 -24.75
CA ILE A 41 -15.34 18.45 -24.43
C ILE A 41 -16.48 18.75 -23.47
N LYS A 42 -17.69 18.23 -23.74
CA LYS A 42 -18.86 18.39 -22.87
C LYS A 42 -18.62 17.78 -21.48
N ALA A 43 -18.03 16.59 -21.43
CA ALA A 43 -17.70 15.93 -20.17
C ALA A 43 -16.75 16.79 -19.33
N ILE A 44 -15.66 17.30 -19.93
CA ILE A 44 -14.71 18.19 -19.23
C ILE A 44 -15.42 19.45 -18.70
N LEU A 45 -16.18 20.14 -19.55
CA LEU A 45 -16.88 21.38 -19.20
C LEU A 45 -17.92 21.21 -18.09
N SER A 46 -18.48 20.01 -17.93
CA SER A 46 -19.41 19.72 -16.83
C SER A 46 -18.76 19.77 -15.44
N PHE A 47 -17.43 19.57 -15.36
CA PHE A 47 -16.67 19.66 -14.12
C PHE A 47 -15.96 21.00 -13.96
N GLY A 48 -15.57 21.63 -15.07
CA GLY A 48 -14.89 22.91 -15.06
C GLY A 48 -14.20 23.26 -16.37
N ARG A 49 -13.55 24.42 -16.40
CA ARG A 49 -12.77 24.86 -17.55
C ARG A 49 -11.33 24.37 -17.41
N PRO A 50 -10.77 23.64 -18.40
CA PRO A 50 -9.43 23.12 -18.29
C PRO A 50 -8.40 24.23 -18.47
N ILE A 51 -7.47 24.32 -17.52
CA ILE A 51 -6.30 25.22 -17.60
C ILE A 51 -5.06 24.48 -18.10
N ILE A 52 -5.02 23.16 -17.91
CA ILE A 52 -3.97 22.26 -18.37
C ILE A 52 -4.60 20.98 -18.89
N ILE A 53 -4.16 20.51 -20.07
CA ILE A 53 -4.38 19.15 -20.56
C ILE A 53 -3.05 18.42 -20.54
N ALA A 54 -3.03 17.24 -19.93
CA ALA A 54 -1.86 16.43 -19.67
C ALA A 54 -1.92 15.10 -20.41
N THR A 55 -0.77 14.62 -20.88
CA THR A 55 -0.57 13.27 -21.43
C THR A 55 0.72 12.68 -20.87
N ASP A 56 0.84 11.36 -20.85
CA ASP A 56 1.94 10.58 -20.29
C ASP A 56 3.06 10.27 -21.31
N VAL A 57 2.87 10.65 -22.57
CA VAL A 57 3.81 10.38 -23.66
C VAL A 57 4.46 11.64 -24.22
N ASN A 58 5.71 11.51 -24.67
CA ASN A 58 6.46 12.53 -25.41
C ASN A 58 6.86 11.96 -26.78
N PRO A 59 6.54 12.64 -27.90
CA PRO A 59 5.77 13.88 -28.00
C PRO A 59 4.26 13.70 -27.73
N PRO A 60 3.53 14.79 -27.40
CA PRO A 60 2.08 14.74 -27.23
C PRO A 60 1.36 14.20 -28.47
N PRO A 61 0.32 13.36 -28.33
CA PRO A 61 -0.48 12.93 -29.47
C PRO A 61 -1.26 14.10 -30.09
N LYS A 62 -1.37 14.16 -31.42
CA LYS A 62 -2.08 15.22 -32.15
C LYS A 62 -3.53 15.44 -31.68
N SER A 63 -4.20 14.38 -31.20
CA SER A 63 -5.54 14.46 -30.62
C SER A 63 -5.56 15.30 -29.34
N VAL A 64 -4.57 15.12 -28.48
CA VAL A 64 -4.38 15.89 -27.24
C VAL A 64 -4.04 17.35 -27.56
N GLU A 65 -3.17 17.58 -28.56
CA GLU A 65 -2.84 18.95 -29.01
C GLU A 65 -4.06 19.71 -29.51
N LYS A 66 -4.86 19.06 -30.37
CA LYS A 66 -6.11 19.62 -30.89
C LYS A 66 -7.10 19.89 -29.75
N LEU A 67 -7.21 18.97 -28.79
CA LEU A 67 -8.11 19.16 -27.64
C LEU A 67 -7.68 20.35 -26.78
N ALA A 68 -6.39 20.49 -26.48
CA ALA A 68 -5.88 21.63 -25.71
C ALA A 68 -6.07 22.96 -26.45
N SER A 69 -5.87 22.96 -27.77
CA SER A 69 -6.14 24.11 -28.62
C SER A 69 -7.62 24.53 -28.58
N SER A 70 -8.57 23.58 -28.58
CA SER A 70 -10.00 23.88 -28.43
C SER A 70 -10.37 24.63 -27.14
N PHE A 71 -9.62 24.39 -26.07
CA PHE A 71 -9.83 25.07 -24.80
C PHE A 71 -8.96 26.31 -24.61
N GLY A 72 -7.96 26.49 -25.47
CA GLY A 72 -6.92 27.52 -25.31
C GLY A 72 -6.08 27.33 -24.06
N CYS A 73 -5.87 26.07 -23.63
CA CYS A 73 -5.16 25.72 -22.41
C CYS A 73 -3.74 25.18 -22.71
N LYS A 74 -2.90 25.07 -21.67
CA LYS A 74 -1.54 24.56 -21.83
C LYS A 74 -1.55 23.03 -21.95
N ILE A 75 -0.66 22.50 -22.79
CA ILE A 75 -0.37 21.07 -22.84
C ILE A 75 0.77 20.78 -21.85
N PHE A 76 0.60 19.73 -21.05
CA PHE A 76 1.65 19.14 -20.23
C PHE A 76 1.97 17.74 -20.74
N TYR A 77 3.25 17.44 -20.87
CA TYR A 77 3.77 16.12 -21.19
C TYR A 77 5.13 15.98 -20.50
N PRO A 78 5.58 14.76 -20.18
CA PRO A 78 6.86 14.57 -19.52
C PRO A 78 8.04 14.74 -20.50
N GLU A 79 9.25 14.95 -19.97
CA GLU A 79 10.47 14.99 -20.79
C GLU A 79 10.77 13.61 -21.41
N ILE A 80 10.50 12.54 -20.65
CA ILE A 80 10.58 11.14 -21.07
C ILE A 80 9.22 10.50 -20.76
N SER A 81 8.66 9.75 -21.70
CA SER A 81 7.39 9.03 -21.50
C SER A 81 7.43 8.17 -20.24
N PHE A 82 6.33 8.12 -19.50
CA PHE A 82 6.32 7.43 -18.20
C PHE A 82 6.55 5.93 -18.34
N SER A 83 7.37 5.37 -17.44
CA SER A 83 7.44 3.92 -17.24
C SER A 83 6.21 3.40 -16.50
N VAL A 84 5.87 2.12 -16.67
CA VAL A 84 4.75 1.47 -15.97
C VAL A 84 4.86 1.66 -14.44
N LEU A 85 6.07 1.50 -13.88
CA LEU A 85 6.32 1.69 -12.45
C LEU A 85 6.10 3.14 -12.00
N GLU A 86 6.55 4.12 -12.80
CA GLU A 86 6.35 5.54 -12.49
C GLU A 86 4.85 5.89 -12.46
N LYS A 87 4.08 5.38 -13.42
CA LYS A 87 2.62 5.59 -13.46
C LYS A 87 1.95 5.07 -12.19
N GLN A 88 2.25 3.83 -11.79
CA GLN A 88 1.68 3.21 -10.59
C GLN A 88 2.01 3.99 -9.31
N GLU A 89 3.24 4.47 -9.15
CA GLU A 89 3.64 5.23 -7.97
C GLU A 89 2.97 6.62 -7.93
N LEU A 90 2.80 7.27 -9.09
CA LEU A 90 2.09 8.55 -9.19
C LEU A 90 0.62 8.44 -8.77
N VAL A 91 -0.03 7.34 -9.13
CA VAL A 91 -1.46 7.14 -8.89
C VAL A 91 -1.78 6.37 -7.60
N LYS A 92 -0.78 5.98 -6.81
CA LYS A 92 -0.93 5.14 -5.61
C LYS A 92 -2.02 5.62 -4.63
N ALA A 93 -2.14 6.94 -4.44
CA ALA A 93 -3.17 7.55 -3.59
C ALA A 93 -4.60 7.48 -4.18
N PHE A 94 -4.73 7.20 -5.47
CA PHE A 94 -5.97 7.16 -6.23
C PHE A 94 -6.22 5.80 -6.92
N VAL A 95 -5.32 4.82 -6.75
CA VAL A 95 -5.27 3.59 -7.56
C VAL A 95 -6.58 2.79 -7.46
N TYR A 96 -7.22 2.80 -6.29
CA TYR A 96 -8.49 2.11 -6.04
C TYR A 96 -9.68 2.68 -6.82
N LYS A 97 -9.53 3.84 -7.47
CA LYS A 97 -10.56 4.48 -8.30
C LYS A 97 -10.41 4.15 -9.78
N ALA A 98 -9.22 3.74 -10.22
CA ALA A 98 -8.97 3.39 -11.62
C ALA A 98 -9.42 1.95 -11.88
N LYS A 99 -10.11 1.74 -13.00
CA LYS A 99 -10.68 0.42 -13.37
C LYS A 99 -9.84 -0.34 -14.39
N ASN A 100 -8.96 0.34 -15.11
CA ASN A 100 -8.13 -0.23 -16.16
C ASN A 100 -6.85 0.59 -16.36
N GLU A 101 -5.95 0.08 -17.19
CA GLU A 101 -4.66 0.71 -17.51
C GLU A 101 -4.81 2.10 -18.15
N HIS A 102 -5.80 2.30 -19.03
CA HIS A 102 -6.05 3.60 -19.64
C HIS A 102 -6.41 4.68 -18.62
N GLU A 103 -7.26 4.34 -17.63
CA GLU A 103 -7.58 5.25 -16.53
C GLU A 103 -6.37 5.54 -15.65
N ILE A 104 -5.48 4.56 -15.45
CA ILE A 104 -4.21 4.77 -14.74
C ILE A 104 -3.31 5.75 -15.51
N ASP A 105 -3.20 5.59 -16.82
CA ASP A 105 -2.37 6.42 -17.69
C ASP A 105 -2.85 7.89 -17.70
N ALA A 106 -4.15 8.09 -17.93
CA ALA A 106 -4.77 9.41 -17.87
C ALA A 106 -4.61 10.06 -16.48
N LEU A 107 -4.79 9.29 -15.41
CA LEU A 107 -4.65 9.77 -14.04
C LEU A 107 -3.20 10.12 -13.69
N ALA A 108 -2.23 9.31 -14.12
CA ALA A 108 -0.80 9.55 -13.90
C ALA A 108 -0.37 10.87 -14.55
N ALA A 109 -0.77 11.11 -15.81
CA ALA A 109 -0.54 12.37 -16.51
C ALA A 109 -1.13 13.56 -15.75
N CYS A 110 -2.39 13.44 -15.31
CA CYS A 110 -3.09 14.48 -14.57
C CYS A 110 -2.40 14.80 -13.22
N VAL A 111 -2.04 13.78 -12.44
CA VAL A 111 -1.40 13.93 -11.13
C VAL A 111 0.01 14.52 -11.27
N LYS A 112 0.79 14.10 -12.28
CA LYS A 112 2.12 14.69 -12.53
C LYS A 112 1.99 16.18 -12.86
N ALA A 113 1.05 16.55 -13.74
CA ALA A 113 0.78 17.94 -14.07
C ALA A 113 0.41 18.73 -12.81
N TRP A 114 -0.50 18.22 -11.98
CA TRP A 114 -0.86 18.87 -10.72
C TRP A 114 0.36 19.04 -9.80
N LYS A 115 1.15 17.99 -9.55
CA LYS A 115 2.35 18.08 -8.70
C LYS A 115 3.33 19.14 -9.21
N ARG A 116 3.48 19.30 -10.52
CA ARG A 116 4.37 20.28 -11.15
C ARG A 116 3.91 21.73 -10.98
N TYR A 117 2.59 21.96 -10.96
CA TYR A 117 2.00 23.31 -10.96
C TYR A 117 1.30 23.70 -9.63
N ARG A 118 1.15 22.79 -8.66
CA ARG A 118 0.43 23.07 -7.40
C ARG A 118 0.95 24.32 -6.67
N SER A 119 2.27 24.42 -6.48
CA SER A 119 2.88 25.54 -5.75
C SER A 119 2.65 26.87 -6.47
N PHE A 120 2.61 26.81 -7.81
CA PHE A 120 2.33 27.95 -8.66
C PHE A 120 0.84 28.37 -8.55
N PHE A 121 -0.11 27.43 -8.61
CA PHE A 121 -1.52 27.71 -8.40
C PHE A 121 -1.82 28.28 -7.01
N THR A 122 -1.20 27.73 -5.97
CA THR A 122 -1.34 28.24 -4.61
C THR A 122 -0.83 29.68 -4.50
N ARG A 123 0.34 29.99 -5.07
CA ARG A 123 0.91 31.35 -5.04
C ARG A 123 0.02 32.35 -5.77
N VAL A 124 -0.49 32.01 -6.95
CA VAL A 124 -1.39 32.87 -7.73
C VAL A 124 -2.70 33.11 -6.97
N SER A 125 -3.32 32.05 -6.44
CA SER A 125 -4.56 32.16 -5.66
C SER A 125 -4.38 33.07 -4.46
N TYR A 126 -3.27 32.93 -3.74
CA TYR A 126 -2.95 33.76 -2.57
C TYR A 126 -2.78 35.24 -2.95
N LEU A 127 -2.00 35.56 -3.98
CA LEU A 127 -1.77 36.94 -4.40
C LEU A 127 -3.05 37.64 -4.88
N LEU A 128 -3.90 36.92 -5.63
CA LEU A 128 -5.18 37.46 -6.09
C LEU A 128 -6.18 37.63 -4.96
N SER A 129 -6.19 36.73 -3.97
CA SER A 129 -7.05 36.87 -2.79
C SER A 129 -6.70 38.11 -1.96
N LYS A 130 -5.41 38.45 -1.84
CA LYS A 130 -4.95 39.68 -1.16
C LYS A 130 -5.41 40.97 -1.83
N LYS A 131 -5.68 40.91 -3.14
CA LYS A 131 -6.07 42.06 -3.96
C LYS A 131 -7.56 42.04 -4.35
N ASP A 132 -8.35 41.15 -3.74
CA ASP A 132 -9.77 40.94 -4.05
C ASP A 132 -10.06 40.78 -5.55
N ALA A 133 -9.20 40.02 -6.24
CA ALA A 133 -9.22 39.84 -7.70
C ALA A 133 -9.22 38.35 -8.10
N SER A 134 -9.88 37.50 -7.32
CA SER A 134 -9.87 36.05 -7.50
C SER A 134 -10.46 35.59 -8.84
N GLU A 135 -11.33 36.40 -9.44
CA GLU A 135 -11.90 36.21 -10.77
C GLU A 135 -10.87 36.25 -11.91
N LEU A 136 -9.73 36.92 -11.72
CA LEU A 136 -8.65 37.01 -12.72
C LEU A 136 -7.79 35.74 -12.78
N PHE A 137 -8.06 34.74 -11.94
CA PHE A 137 -7.22 33.55 -11.83
C PHE A 137 -7.02 32.85 -13.19
N GLU A 138 -8.09 32.65 -13.96
CA GLU A 138 -8.00 31.95 -15.26
C GLU A 138 -7.09 32.71 -16.24
N GLU A 139 -7.22 34.03 -16.31
CA GLU A 139 -6.45 34.89 -17.22
C GLU A 139 -4.97 34.94 -16.83
N VAL A 140 -4.69 35.13 -15.53
CA VAL A 140 -3.34 35.16 -14.97
C VAL A 140 -2.62 33.84 -15.26
N ILE A 141 -3.30 32.71 -15.02
CA ILE A 141 -2.75 31.39 -15.28
C ILE A 141 -2.48 31.18 -16.77
N LYS A 142 -3.44 31.50 -17.66
CA LYS A 142 -3.24 31.36 -19.11
C LYS A 142 -2.04 32.18 -19.61
N LYS A 143 -1.91 33.40 -19.12
CA LYS A 143 -0.81 34.30 -19.50
C LYS A 143 0.54 33.76 -19.02
N LEU A 144 0.65 33.45 -17.73
CA LEU A 144 1.89 32.92 -17.14
C LEU A 144 2.33 31.58 -17.75
N LEU A 145 1.36 30.68 -18.00
CA LEU A 145 1.66 29.37 -18.55
C LEU A 145 2.14 29.41 -20.01
N LYS A 146 1.73 30.44 -20.78
CA LYS A 146 2.18 30.69 -22.16
C LYS A 146 3.49 31.48 -22.22
N GLU A 147 3.66 32.50 -21.39
CA GLU A 147 4.78 33.45 -21.50
C GLU A 147 6.04 33.00 -20.75
N GLY A 148 5.92 32.05 -19.81
CA GLY A 148 7.02 31.23 -19.26
C GLY A 148 8.16 31.96 -18.53
N LYS A 149 8.19 33.30 -18.51
CA LYS A 149 9.36 34.09 -18.10
C LYS A 149 9.05 35.31 -17.21
N GLU A 150 7.78 35.67 -16.99
CA GLU A 150 7.43 36.81 -16.14
C GLU A 150 7.21 36.39 -14.66
N ASN A 151 7.60 37.26 -13.72
CA ASN A 151 7.35 37.04 -12.30
C ASN A 151 5.83 37.07 -12.03
N VAL A 152 5.33 36.09 -11.28
CA VAL A 152 3.93 35.98 -10.85
C VAL A 152 3.41 37.28 -10.25
N GLU A 153 4.22 37.93 -9.42
CA GLU A 153 3.86 39.21 -8.79
C GLU A 153 3.68 40.32 -9.81
N SER A 154 4.59 40.44 -10.79
CA SER A 154 4.49 41.48 -11.82
C SER A 154 3.28 41.33 -12.73
N ILE A 155 2.87 40.09 -13.07
CA ILE A 155 1.68 39.87 -13.89
C ILE A 155 0.42 40.16 -13.10
N VAL A 156 0.33 39.66 -11.87
CA VAL A 156 -0.80 39.94 -10.99
C VAL A 156 -0.95 41.46 -10.81
N GLU A 157 0.15 42.17 -10.53
CA GLU A 157 0.18 43.62 -10.37
C GLU A 157 -0.29 44.36 -11.64
N LYS A 158 0.26 44.01 -12.82
CA LYS A 158 -0.15 44.60 -14.11
C LYS A 158 -1.64 44.38 -14.41
N MET A 159 -2.14 43.16 -14.14
CA MET A 159 -3.54 42.81 -14.41
C MET A 159 -4.50 43.46 -13.41
N THR A 160 -4.11 43.60 -12.15
CA THR A 160 -4.92 44.35 -11.17
C THR A 160 -4.89 45.85 -11.43
N ARG A 161 -3.77 46.44 -11.89
CA ARG A 161 -3.69 47.87 -12.23
C ARG A 161 -4.48 48.23 -13.49
N LYS A 162 -4.54 47.35 -14.49
CA LYS A 162 -5.42 47.53 -15.67
C LYS A 162 -6.91 47.60 -15.31
N ARG A 163 -7.29 47.13 -14.12
CA ARG A 163 -8.65 47.23 -13.58
C ARG A 163 -8.89 48.56 -12.84
N GLU A 164 -7.82 49.20 -12.37
CA GLU A 164 -7.87 50.50 -11.69
C GLU A 164 -7.90 51.68 -12.68
N GLU A 165 -7.53 51.47 -13.95
CA GLU A 165 -7.78 52.46 -15.00
C GLU A 165 -9.28 52.47 -15.36
N PRO A 166 -9.96 53.62 -15.23
CA PRO A 166 -11.42 53.68 -15.31
C PRO A 166 -11.88 53.64 -16.77
N GLU A 167 -12.57 52.57 -17.17
CA GLU A 167 -13.65 52.72 -18.15
C GLU A 167 -14.79 53.47 -17.45
N GLU A 168 -15.09 54.67 -17.96
CA GLU A 168 -16.17 55.55 -17.50
C GLU A 168 -17.46 54.77 -17.26
N ARG A 169 -17.80 54.57 -15.99
CA ARG A 169 -19.16 54.25 -15.58
C ARG A 169 -19.85 55.52 -15.13
N VAL A 170 -20.65 56.04 -16.04
CA VAL A 170 -21.75 56.97 -15.83
C VAL A 170 -22.45 56.69 -14.50
N GLU A 171 -22.47 57.70 -13.65
CA GLU A 171 -23.24 57.73 -12.41
C GLU A 171 -24.72 57.44 -12.69
N LYS A 172 -25.31 56.57 -11.87
CA LYS A 172 -26.77 56.52 -11.69
C LYS A 172 -27.14 56.38 -10.22
N PRO A 173 -28.33 56.90 -9.85
CA PRO A 173 -28.54 57.55 -8.56
C PRO A 173 -28.84 56.57 -7.43
N LYS A 174 -28.63 57.07 -6.21
CA LYS A 174 -29.12 56.49 -4.95
C LYS A 174 -30.65 56.37 -4.97
N GLU A 175 -31.15 55.19 -5.30
CA GLU A 175 -32.50 54.73 -4.94
C GLU A 175 -32.52 53.20 -5.13
N LYS A 176 -32.51 52.43 -4.01
CA LYS A 176 -32.86 50.98 -3.88
C LYS A 176 -32.24 50.39 -2.59
N GLY A 177 -32.58 50.92 -1.42
CA GLY A 177 -32.19 50.29 -0.14
C GLY A 177 -32.94 48.98 0.11
N GLU A 178 -34.23 48.94 -0.22
CA GLU A 178 -35.13 47.82 0.11
C GLU A 178 -35.00 46.63 -0.85
N LYS A 179 -34.94 46.86 -2.18
CA LYS A 179 -34.74 45.77 -3.16
C LYS A 179 -33.40 45.04 -3.04
N VAL A 180 -32.36 45.74 -2.59
CA VAL A 180 -31.03 45.15 -2.35
C VAL A 180 -31.02 44.32 -1.06
N LEU A 181 -31.78 44.72 -0.04
CA LEU A 181 -31.97 43.91 1.17
C LEU A 181 -32.72 42.61 0.86
N GLU A 182 -33.81 42.69 0.10
CA GLU A 182 -34.66 41.55 -0.28
C GLU A 182 -33.90 40.52 -1.14
N GLU A 183 -33.04 40.99 -2.06
CA GLU A 183 -32.15 40.11 -2.84
C GLU A 183 -31.07 39.46 -1.97
N LYS A 184 -30.53 40.19 -0.98
CA LYS A 184 -29.55 39.65 -0.03
C LYS A 184 -30.19 38.61 0.89
N GLU A 185 -31.40 38.83 1.35
CA GLU A 185 -32.16 37.87 2.17
C GLU A 185 -32.48 36.59 1.39
N LYS A 186 -32.91 36.71 0.12
CA LYS A 186 -33.10 35.54 -0.75
C LYS A 186 -31.81 34.75 -0.98
N LYS A 187 -30.67 35.44 -1.18
CA LYS A 187 -29.36 34.79 -1.30
C LYS A 187 -28.92 34.12 0.01
N LEU A 188 -29.19 34.74 1.15
CA LEU A 188 -28.90 34.17 2.46
C LEU A 188 -29.73 32.91 2.71
N GLU A 189 -31.01 32.92 2.33
CA GLU A 189 -31.92 31.79 2.45
C GLU A 189 -31.50 30.62 1.54
N GLN A 190 -31.07 30.93 0.31
CA GLN A 190 -30.50 29.94 -0.61
C GLN A 190 -29.20 29.35 -0.05
N ALA A 191 -28.30 30.19 0.47
CA ALA A 191 -27.05 29.74 1.08
C ALA A 191 -27.29 28.85 2.31
N LYS A 192 -28.29 29.17 3.14
CA LYS A 192 -28.69 28.32 4.29
C LYS A 192 -29.18 26.95 3.84
N LYS A 193 -30.04 26.89 2.81
CA LYS A 193 -30.51 25.63 2.22
C LYS A 193 -29.38 24.80 1.62
N GLU A 194 -28.46 25.44 0.90
CA GLU A 194 -27.26 24.77 0.40
C GLU A 194 -26.40 24.23 1.53
N LEU A 195 -26.20 25.01 2.60
CA LEU A 195 -25.42 24.60 3.77
C LEU A 195 -26.05 23.40 4.45
N GLU A 196 -27.37 23.35 4.60
CA GLU A 196 -28.10 22.23 5.17
C GLU A 196 -27.95 20.95 4.33
N ILE A 197 -28.07 21.07 3.01
CA ILE A 197 -27.84 19.96 2.07
C ILE A 197 -26.39 19.49 2.17
N LEU A 198 -25.42 20.41 2.16
CA LEU A 198 -24.00 20.07 2.29
C LEU A 198 -23.72 19.34 3.59
N THR A 199 -24.32 19.79 4.69
CA THR A 199 -24.14 19.20 6.02
C THR A 199 -24.70 17.79 6.07
N ARG A 200 -25.87 17.55 5.44
CA ARG A 200 -26.47 16.22 5.30
C ARG A 200 -25.65 15.29 4.41
N VAL A 201 -25.07 15.80 3.32
CA VAL A 201 -24.17 15.03 2.47
C VAL A 201 -22.89 14.70 3.23
N LEU A 202 -22.31 15.65 3.94
CA LEU A 202 -21.11 15.45 4.75
C LEU A 202 -21.34 14.43 5.87
N SER A 203 -22.47 14.47 6.57
CA SER A 203 -22.78 13.49 7.61
C SER A 203 -22.93 12.09 7.01
N LYS A 204 -23.62 11.94 5.88
CA LYS A 204 -23.73 10.67 5.16
C LYS A 204 -22.36 10.15 4.70
N ARG A 205 -21.53 11.01 4.10
CA ARG A 205 -20.17 10.64 3.67
C ARG A 205 -19.26 10.27 4.85
N LYS A 206 -19.41 10.94 6.00
CA LYS A 206 -18.70 10.55 7.24
C LYS A 206 -19.13 9.17 7.72
N ALA A 207 -20.42 8.85 7.69
CA ALA A 207 -20.92 7.52 8.04
C ALA A 207 -20.37 6.44 7.08
N GLU A 208 -20.40 6.70 5.77
CA GLU A 208 -19.81 5.81 4.75
C GLU A 208 -18.29 5.62 4.94
N LEU A 209 -17.58 6.67 5.35
CA LEU A 209 -16.15 6.57 5.63
C LEU A 209 -15.88 5.71 6.87
N LEU A 210 -16.70 5.83 7.91
CA LEU A 210 -16.58 5.00 9.12
C LEU A 210 -16.88 3.53 8.82
N THR A 211 -17.90 3.24 8.02
CA THR A 211 -18.20 1.86 7.60
C THR A 211 -17.07 1.30 6.75
N TYR A 212 -16.55 2.07 5.80
CA TYR A 212 -15.39 1.67 5.00
C TYR A 212 -14.17 1.35 5.86
N LYS A 213 -13.86 2.20 6.86
CA LYS A 213 -12.76 1.93 7.80
C LYS A 213 -12.96 0.63 8.58
N ARG A 214 -14.19 0.36 9.04
CA ARG A 214 -14.51 -0.89 9.75
C ARG A 214 -14.34 -2.10 8.85
N ILE A 215 -14.86 -2.05 7.63
CA ILE A 215 -14.71 -3.12 6.63
C ILE A 215 -13.23 -3.36 6.32
N LYS A 216 -12.44 -2.30 6.14
CA LYS A 216 -11.00 -2.41 5.89
C LYS A 216 -10.28 -3.14 7.02
N LEU A 217 -10.53 -2.76 8.28
CA LEU A 217 -9.95 -3.46 9.44
C LEU A 217 -10.39 -4.93 9.48
N SER A 218 -11.65 -5.21 9.17
CA SER A 218 -12.17 -6.58 9.15
C SER A 218 -11.51 -7.43 8.05
N LEU A 219 -11.19 -6.82 6.90
CA LEU A 219 -10.47 -7.49 5.82
C LEU A 219 -9.03 -7.79 6.20
N GLU A 220 -8.34 -6.86 6.87
CA GLU A 220 -6.97 -7.07 7.36
C GLU A 220 -6.91 -8.22 8.39
N GLU A 221 -7.89 -8.28 9.30
CA GLU A 221 -8.04 -9.38 10.26
C GLU A 221 -8.33 -10.72 9.55
N LEU A 222 -9.21 -10.71 8.54
CA LEU A 222 -9.56 -11.90 7.78
C LEU A 222 -8.36 -12.46 6.99
N GLU A 223 -7.55 -11.59 6.40
CA GLU A 223 -6.30 -11.98 5.74
C GLU A 223 -5.31 -12.61 6.72
N LYS A 224 -5.19 -12.07 7.94
CA LYS A 224 -4.35 -12.64 8.99
C LYS A 224 -4.84 -14.03 9.39
N CYS A 225 -6.12 -14.18 9.72
CA CYS A 225 -6.71 -15.48 10.06
C CYS A 225 -6.58 -16.50 8.92
N ARG A 226 -6.67 -16.06 7.66
CA ARG A 226 -6.49 -16.94 6.49
C ARG A 226 -5.06 -17.49 6.41
N LYS A 227 -4.05 -16.66 6.66
CA LYS A 227 -2.64 -17.10 6.70
C LYS A 227 -2.39 -18.11 7.82
N GLU A 228 -2.87 -17.80 9.02
CA GLU A 228 -2.77 -18.69 10.19
C GLU A 228 -3.45 -20.05 9.91
N LEU A 229 -4.64 -20.03 9.29
CA LEU A 229 -5.34 -21.26 8.91
C LEU A 229 -4.56 -22.08 7.89
N GLU A 230 -3.89 -21.44 6.93
CA GLU A 230 -3.08 -22.13 5.93
C GLU A 230 -1.83 -22.77 6.55
N GLU A 231 -1.17 -22.07 7.48
CA GLU A 231 -0.06 -22.61 8.27
C GLU A 231 -0.49 -23.82 9.10
N LEU A 232 -1.62 -23.73 9.81
CA LEU A 232 -2.18 -24.84 10.58
C LEU A 232 -2.56 -26.03 9.69
N LYS A 233 -3.11 -25.79 8.49
CA LYS A 233 -3.41 -26.87 7.53
C LYS A 233 -2.13 -27.57 7.06
N ARG A 234 -1.07 -26.82 6.79
CA ARG A 234 0.24 -27.39 6.41
C ARG A 234 0.80 -28.23 7.55
N ALA A 235 0.79 -27.70 8.78
CA ALA A 235 1.22 -28.43 9.97
C ALA A 235 0.42 -29.72 10.19
N ASN A 236 -0.91 -29.67 10.09
CA ASN A 236 -1.76 -30.86 10.23
C ASN A 236 -1.47 -31.92 9.16
N ASN A 237 -1.14 -31.51 7.93
CA ASN A 237 -0.73 -32.46 6.88
C ASN A 237 0.61 -33.13 7.21
N ILE A 238 1.55 -32.40 7.83
CA ILE A 238 2.82 -32.96 8.32
C ILE A 238 2.54 -33.96 9.45
N LEU A 239 1.68 -33.62 10.41
CA LEU A 239 1.30 -34.52 11.51
C LEU A 239 0.67 -35.82 11.01
N LYS A 240 -0.24 -35.73 10.03
CA LYS A 240 -0.80 -36.92 9.36
C LYS A 240 0.24 -37.75 8.61
N ARG A 241 1.32 -37.14 8.11
CA ARG A 241 2.46 -37.89 7.55
C ARG A 241 3.23 -38.59 8.65
N PHE A 242 3.49 -37.91 9.77
CA PHE A 242 4.19 -38.50 10.92
C PHE A 242 3.47 -39.74 11.45
N GLU A 243 2.14 -39.69 11.59
CA GLU A 243 1.35 -40.87 11.99
C GLU A 243 1.47 -42.02 10.99
N ARG A 244 1.42 -41.74 9.69
CA ARG A 244 1.61 -42.77 8.64
C ARG A 244 3.01 -43.38 8.65
N ILE A 245 4.04 -42.58 8.91
CA ILE A 245 5.43 -43.02 9.00
C ILE A 245 5.60 -43.93 10.24
N ARG A 246 5.03 -43.54 11.38
CA ARG A 246 5.02 -44.37 12.60
C ARG A 246 4.34 -45.73 12.36
N MET A 247 3.23 -45.78 11.62
CA MET A 247 2.60 -47.06 11.25
C MET A 247 3.51 -47.97 10.41
N LYS A 248 4.48 -47.41 9.68
CA LYS A 248 5.49 -48.16 8.91
C LYS A 248 6.70 -48.59 9.75
N LYS A 249 6.68 -48.41 11.09
CA LYS A 249 7.80 -48.66 12.03
C LYS A 249 9.01 -47.75 11.83
N PHE A 250 8.75 -46.50 11.47
CA PHE A 250 9.75 -45.44 11.38
C PHE A 250 9.40 -44.31 12.33
N GLU A 251 10.40 -43.76 13.03
CA GLU A 251 10.23 -42.55 13.82
C GLU A 251 10.53 -41.32 12.94
N PRO A 252 9.56 -40.41 12.72
CA PRO A 252 9.79 -39.17 12.00
C PRO A 252 10.68 -38.22 12.80
N LEU A 253 11.60 -37.56 12.09
CA LEU A 253 12.49 -36.56 12.64
C LEU A 253 11.97 -35.16 12.32
N VAL A 254 11.91 -34.29 13.33
CA VAL A 254 11.65 -32.86 13.14
C VAL A 254 12.96 -32.18 12.78
N GLU A 255 13.13 -31.84 11.51
CA GLU A 255 14.35 -31.21 11.02
C GLU A 255 14.43 -29.72 11.39
N LEU A 256 15.59 -29.33 11.93
CA LEU A 256 15.96 -27.95 12.23
C LEU A 256 17.30 -27.62 11.57
N GLU A 257 17.35 -26.52 10.84
CA GLU A 257 18.61 -25.99 10.30
C GLU A 257 19.48 -25.40 11.41
N SER A 258 18.86 -24.71 12.36
CA SER A 258 19.52 -24.12 13.52
C SER A 258 18.59 -24.08 14.74
N ILE A 259 19.16 -24.03 15.93
CA ILE A 259 18.41 -24.00 17.20
C ILE A 259 18.20 -22.55 17.60
N ASN A 260 17.05 -21.99 17.19
CA ASN A 260 16.62 -20.63 17.49
C ASN A 260 15.34 -20.64 18.34
N SER A 261 15.32 -19.92 19.46
CA SER A 261 14.17 -19.88 20.39
C SER A 261 12.87 -19.44 19.72
N LEU A 262 12.92 -18.45 18.83
CA LEU A 262 11.72 -17.92 18.16
C LEU A 262 11.14 -18.92 17.15
N GLU A 263 11.99 -19.68 16.47
CA GLU A 263 11.56 -20.71 15.52
C GLU A 263 11.00 -21.93 16.26
N LEU A 264 11.64 -22.33 17.36
CA LEU A 264 11.19 -23.44 18.19
C LEU A 264 9.82 -23.17 18.81
N GLU A 265 9.57 -21.97 19.34
CA GLU A 265 8.24 -21.62 19.86
C GLU A 265 7.14 -21.68 18.80
N LYS A 266 7.44 -21.26 17.57
CA LYS A 266 6.49 -21.37 16.45
C LYS A 266 6.26 -22.82 16.06
N LEU A 267 7.34 -23.59 15.98
CA LEU A 267 7.30 -24.99 15.59
C LEU A 267 6.55 -25.84 16.62
N ASP A 268 6.76 -25.58 17.91
CA ASP A 268 6.05 -26.21 19.01
C ASP A 268 4.55 -25.90 18.96
N LYS A 269 4.15 -24.65 18.74
CA LYS A 269 2.74 -24.30 18.55
C LYS A 269 2.08 -25.02 17.36
N LEU A 270 2.85 -25.32 16.31
CA LEU A 270 2.32 -25.93 15.09
C LEU A 270 2.33 -27.46 15.11
N LEU A 271 3.40 -28.07 15.62
CA LEU A 271 3.62 -29.53 15.56
C LEU A 271 3.62 -30.20 16.94
N GLY A 272 3.83 -29.45 18.03
CA GLY A 272 4.09 -29.94 19.38
C GLY A 272 5.41 -30.69 19.43
N LEU A 273 6.44 -30.16 20.10
CA LEU A 273 7.77 -30.80 20.16
C LEU A 273 7.89 -31.84 21.28
N GLU A 274 6.97 -31.84 22.23
CA GLU A 274 6.93 -32.79 23.33
C GLU A 274 6.96 -34.24 22.83
N ASN A 275 7.89 -35.04 23.38
CA ASN A 275 8.10 -36.43 23.04
C ASN A 275 8.36 -36.70 21.54
N ARG A 276 8.82 -35.70 20.78
CA ARG A 276 9.29 -35.87 19.40
C ARG A 276 10.81 -35.98 19.32
N VAL A 277 11.30 -36.59 18.26
CA VAL A 277 12.72 -36.65 17.95
C VAL A 277 13.07 -35.51 17.01
N VAL A 278 14.01 -34.67 17.45
CA VAL A 278 14.49 -33.52 16.68
C VAL A 278 15.78 -33.90 15.97
N TYR A 279 15.95 -33.47 14.73
CA TYR A 279 17.18 -33.64 13.97
C TYR A 279 17.81 -32.28 13.69
N CYS A 280 19.05 -32.08 14.15
CA CYS A 280 19.78 -30.85 13.92
C CYS A 280 21.29 -31.11 13.88
N ASN A 281 21.98 -30.48 12.93
CA ASN A 281 23.44 -30.56 12.80
C ASN A 281 24.16 -29.36 13.45
N SER A 282 23.44 -28.28 13.76
CA SER A 282 23.97 -27.15 14.51
C SER A 282 23.58 -27.29 15.98
N LEU A 283 24.54 -27.62 16.83
CA LEU A 283 24.31 -27.91 18.24
C LEU A 283 24.46 -26.68 19.15
N SER A 284 24.77 -25.52 18.55
CA SER A 284 24.76 -24.22 19.21
C SER A 284 23.39 -24.00 19.88
N ASN A 285 23.39 -23.74 21.18
CA ASN A 285 22.18 -23.53 21.99
C ASN A 285 21.24 -24.74 22.16
N ALA A 286 21.75 -25.97 22.06
CA ALA A 286 20.93 -27.18 22.29
C ALA A 286 20.19 -27.20 23.64
N ASN A 287 20.69 -26.50 24.66
CA ASN A 287 20.03 -26.32 25.96
C ASN A 287 18.63 -25.68 25.86
N VAL A 288 18.35 -24.90 24.81
CA VAL A 288 17.03 -24.29 24.58
C VAL A 288 15.96 -25.37 24.36
N LEU A 289 16.33 -26.53 23.82
CA LEU A 289 15.41 -27.65 23.60
C LEU A 289 14.91 -28.29 24.91
N ASN A 290 15.55 -28.05 26.06
CA ASN A 290 15.09 -28.56 27.36
C ASN A 290 13.66 -28.05 27.67
N ASN A 291 13.35 -26.83 27.25
CA ASN A 291 12.04 -26.20 27.51
C ASN A 291 10.87 -26.88 26.77
N PHE A 292 11.15 -27.79 25.83
CA PHE A 292 10.16 -28.35 24.92
C PHE A 292 9.89 -29.85 25.17
N GLY A 293 10.54 -30.47 26.16
CA GLY A 293 10.28 -31.87 26.54
C GLY A 293 10.50 -32.88 25.41
N ILE A 294 11.50 -32.63 24.55
CA ILE A 294 11.76 -33.50 23.39
C ILE A 294 12.20 -34.90 23.82
N ARG A 295 11.93 -35.90 22.98
CA ARG A 295 12.31 -37.30 23.24
C ARG A 295 13.81 -37.52 23.11
N ALA A 296 14.40 -36.96 22.06
CA ALA A 296 15.83 -37.07 21.75
C ALA A 296 16.23 -36.04 20.68
N LEU A 297 17.51 -35.70 20.67
CA LEU A 297 18.15 -34.94 19.60
C LEU A 297 19.03 -35.88 18.77
N VAL A 298 18.81 -35.94 17.47
CA VAL A 298 19.59 -36.71 16.51
C VAL A 298 20.49 -35.75 15.73
N THR A 299 21.75 -36.10 15.56
CA THR A 299 22.71 -35.27 14.83
C THR A 299 23.68 -36.12 14.02
N GLU A 300 24.12 -35.59 12.87
CA GLU A 300 25.24 -36.14 12.09
C GLU A 300 26.58 -35.55 12.52
N CYS A 301 26.60 -34.59 13.45
CA CYS A 301 27.81 -33.88 13.84
C CYS A 301 28.74 -34.76 14.70
N GLU A 302 30.03 -34.82 14.32
CA GLU A 302 31.06 -35.55 15.07
C GLU A 302 31.54 -34.80 16.33
N GLU A 303 31.27 -33.50 16.44
CA GLU A 303 31.76 -32.64 17.54
C GLU A 303 31.39 -33.17 18.93
N GLU A 304 32.28 -32.98 19.90
CA GLU A 304 32.02 -33.32 21.30
C GLU A 304 30.99 -32.35 21.90
N ILE A 305 29.83 -32.90 22.24
CA ILE A 305 28.71 -32.13 22.78
C ILE A 305 28.89 -32.06 24.29
N ASN A 306 28.85 -30.84 24.85
CA ASN A 306 28.75 -30.68 26.29
C ASN A 306 27.34 -31.06 26.77
N VAL A 307 27.14 -32.36 26.97
CA VAL A 307 25.88 -32.97 27.43
C VAL A 307 25.53 -32.67 28.88
N ALA A 308 26.38 -31.96 29.63
CA ALA A 308 26.19 -31.74 31.07
C ALA A 308 24.92 -30.92 31.41
N ASN A 309 24.42 -30.11 30.47
CA ASN A 309 23.29 -29.20 30.66
C ASN A 309 22.05 -29.59 29.83
N LEU A 310 22.00 -30.81 29.27
CA LEU A 310 20.89 -31.29 28.45
C LEU A 310 20.03 -32.29 29.22
N GLU A 311 18.72 -32.11 29.19
CA GLU A 311 17.75 -32.97 29.88
C GLU A 311 17.24 -34.13 29.01
N PHE A 312 17.68 -34.19 27.75
CA PHE A 312 17.31 -35.20 26.77
C PHE A 312 18.55 -35.90 26.20
N PRO A 313 18.41 -37.15 25.71
CA PRO A 313 19.51 -37.87 25.09
C PRO A 313 19.87 -37.28 23.71
N VAL A 314 21.17 -37.19 23.44
CA VAL A 314 21.69 -36.83 22.11
C VAL A 314 22.26 -38.08 21.44
N ILE A 315 21.78 -38.36 20.23
CA ILE A 315 22.10 -39.54 19.44
C ILE A 315 22.88 -39.10 18.21
N LYS A 316 24.12 -39.59 18.09
CA LYS A 316 24.87 -39.47 16.85
C LYS A 316 24.47 -40.61 15.93
N ILE A 317 24.05 -40.29 14.71
CA ILE A 317 23.68 -41.29 13.72
C ILE A 317 24.36 -40.97 12.39
N GLU A 318 24.87 -42.00 11.71
CA GLU A 318 25.39 -41.85 10.37
C GLU A 318 24.24 -41.62 9.39
N LYS A 319 24.51 -40.79 8.36
CA LYS A 319 23.54 -40.38 7.35
C LYS A 319 22.83 -41.55 6.65
N GLU A 320 23.50 -42.69 6.52
CA GLU A 320 22.97 -43.90 5.87
C GLU A 320 21.76 -44.50 6.60
N PHE A 321 21.61 -44.24 7.90
CA PHE A 321 20.47 -44.70 8.70
C PHE A 321 19.28 -43.74 8.69
N ILE A 322 19.46 -42.53 8.13
CA ILE A 322 18.38 -41.55 7.96
C ILE A 322 17.75 -41.77 6.59
N GLN A 323 16.47 -42.13 6.58
CA GLN A 323 15.71 -42.40 5.37
C GLN A 323 14.69 -41.30 5.12
N ASP A 324 14.44 -40.99 3.86
CA ASP A 324 13.30 -40.14 3.48
C ASP A 324 12.09 -41.03 3.18
N VAL A 325 11.02 -40.87 3.95
CA VAL A 325 9.74 -41.55 3.73
C VAL A 325 8.65 -40.50 3.63
N ASP A 326 7.98 -40.45 2.47
CA ASP A 326 6.91 -39.49 2.17
C ASP A 326 7.35 -38.01 2.32
N GLY A 327 8.64 -37.71 2.03
CA GLY A 327 9.23 -36.37 2.12
C GLY A 327 9.58 -35.94 3.54
N VAL A 328 9.81 -36.89 4.44
CA VAL A 328 10.14 -36.66 5.85
C VAL A 328 11.32 -37.55 6.22
N LYS A 329 12.36 -36.96 6.81
CA LYS A 329 13.49 -37.71 7.38
C LYS A 329 13.02 -38.56 8.55
N CYS A 330 13.39 -39.82 8.57
CA CYS A 330 12.98 -40.76 9.59
C CYS A 330 14.08 -41.80 9.86
N VAL A 331 13.99 -42.45 11.01
CA VAL A 331 14.90 -43.53 11.43
C VAL A 331 14.05 -44.75 11.78
N LYS A 332 14.53 -45.96 11.48
CA LYS A 332 13.85 -47.20 11.90
C LYS A 332 13.69 -47.22 13.41
N GLU A 333 12.47 -47.53 13.87
CA GLU A 333 12.11 -47.50 15.29
C GLU A 333 13.03 -48.39 16.14
N ASP A 334 13.26 -49.64 15.71
CA ASP A 334 14.13 -50.60 16.42
C ASP A 334 15.57 -50.08 16.59
N LYS A 335 16.10 -49.39 15.58
CA LYS A 335 17.45 -48.83 15.61
C LYS A 335 17.52 -47.63 16.56
N LEU A 336 16.50 -46.77 16.54
CA LEU A 336 16.41 -45.63 17.45
C LEU A 336 16.34 -46.09 18.91
N GLU A 337 15.52 -47.10 19.22
CA GLU A 337 15.41 -47.63 20.59
C GLU A 337 16.72 -48.25 21.09
N SER A 338 17.44 -48.97 20.23
CA SER A 338 18.77 -49.50 20.55
C SER A 338 19.74 -48.39 20.94
N LEU A 339 19.81 -47.34 20.12
CA LEU A 339 20.69 -46.18 20.35
C LEU A 339 20.28 -45.41 21.62
N LEU A 340 18.99 -45.23 21.84
CA LEU A 340 18.47 -44.62 23.07
C LEU A 340 18.87 -45.41 24.33
N ALA A 341 18.79 -46.74 24.27
CA ALA A 341 19.18 -47.59 25.39
C ALA A 341 20.69 -47.50 25.68
N GLU A 342 21.54 -47.43 24.65
CA GLU A 342 23.00 -47.24 24.79
C GLU A 342 23.36 -45.87 25.38
N VAL A 343 22.74 -44.80 24.89
CA VAL A 343 22.96 -43.44 25.38
C VAL A 343 22.45 -43.28 26.81
N ARG A 344 21.31 -43.88 27.17
CA ARG A 344 20.80 -43.84 28.55
C ARG A 344 21.68 -44.63 29.51
N LYS A 345 22.21 -45.80 29.11
CA LYS A 345 23.16 -46.57 29.93
C LYS A 345 24.45 -45.80 30.17
N SER A 346 25.05 -45.24 29.12
CA SER A 346 26.29 -44.45 29.22
C SER A 346 26.08 -43.10 29.93
N GLY A 347 24.93 -42.46 29.73
CA GLY A 347 24.53 -41.23 30.42
C GLY A 347 24.28 -41.44 31.92
N LEU A 348 23.64 -42.56 32.30
CA LEU A 348 23.48 -42.96 33.70
C LEU A 348 24.84 -43.22 34.37
N ILE A 349 25.78 -43.86 33.66
CA ILE A 349 27.15 -44.09 34.13
C ILE A 349 27.90 -42.76 34.30
N LYS A 350 27.85 -41.86 33.32
CA LYS A 350 28.45 -40.51 33.41
C LYS A 350 27.83 -39.66 34.51
N TRP A 351 26.52 -39.78 34.75
CA TRP A 351 25.82 -39.11 35.85
C TRP A 351 26.28 -39.65 37.20
N LEU A 352 26.41 -40.97 37.36
CA LEU A 352 26.94 -41.62 38.57
C LEU A 352 28.42 -41.27 38.83
N GLU A 353 29.25 -41.19 37.79
CA GLU A 353 30.66 -40.76 37.90
C GLU A 353 30.78 -39.29 38.32
N ASN A 354 29.96 -38.41 37.73
CA ASN A 354 29.90 -37.01 38.13
C ASN A 354 29.34 -36.83 39.55
N TYR A 355 28.40 -37.67 39.99
CA TYR A 355 27.90 -37.68 41.37
C TYR A 355 28.98 -38.11 42.36
N ARG A 356 29.80 -39.13 42.04
CA ARG A 356 30.96 -39.55 42.87
C ARG A 356 32.03 -38.45 42.96
N LYS A 357 32.38 -37.80 41.84
CA LYS A 357 33.31 -36.66 41.82
C LYS A 357 32.83 -35.45 42.62
N ARG A 358 31.52 -35.22 42.69
CA ARG A 358 30.93 -34.17 43.54
C ARG A 358 30.98 -34.52 45.03
N LYS A 359 31.08 -35.81 45.39
CA LYS A 359 31.14 -36.28 46.78
C LYS A 359 32.57 -36.36 47.33
N GLU A 360 33.57 -36.48 46.46
CA GLU A 360 35.00 -36.44 46.82
C GLU A 360 35.56 -35.00 46.95
N ASN A 361 34.82 -34.00 46.43
CA ASN A 361 35.14 -32.57 46.55
C ASN A 361 34.37 -31.86 47.67
N TYR A 362 33.80 -32.61 48.62
CA TYR A 362 33.15 -32.09 49.83
C TYR A 362 33.84 -32.63 51.09
#